data_AF-A0A5D4S069-F1
#
_entry.id   AF-A0A5D4S069-F1
#
_cell.length_a   1.000
_cell.length_b   1.000
_cell.length_c   1.000
_cell.angle_alpha   90.00
_cell.angle_beta   90.00
_cell.angle_gamma   90.00
#
_symmetry.space_group_name_H-M   'P 1'
#
loop_
_entity.id
_entity.type
_entity.pdbx_description
1 polymer ?
#
loop_
_entity_poly.entity_id
_entity_poly.type
_entity_poly.pdbx_seq_one_letter_code
_entity_poly.pdbx_strand_id
1 'polypeptide(L)'
;MSYYAHTKYLVKVIMEIEEDGLYSGMYGDTHVNKGDLVVRDELGYEYTITKAEFAETYLSVAKEKRPEKKAKNKLTQHEIEQMMTGYAEMGEIIKLENEARKVELHNESDELLSNKAL
;
A
#
# COMPACT_ATOMS: atom_id res chain seq x y z
N MET A 1 10.80 -8.76 21.72
CA MET A 1 11.50 -8.90 20.42
C MET A 1 11.35 -7.60 19.67
N SER A 2 12.44 -6.85 19.53
CA SER A 2 12.51 -5.58 18.82
C SER A 2 12.64 -5.83 17.31
N TYR A 3 11.95 -5.02 16.52
CA TYR A 3 12.02 -5.05 15.07
C TYR A 3 12.64 -3.74 14.59
N TYR A 4 13.30 -3.81 13.44
CA TYR A 4 14.01 -2.67 12.90
C TYR A 4 13.64 -2.51 11.43
N ALA A 5 13.38 -1.28 11.02
CA ALA A 5 12.98 -0.97 9.65
C ALA A 5 14.10 -0.20 8.94
N HIS A 6 14.42 -0.65 7.73
CA HIS A 6 15.08 0.13 6.70
C HIS A 6 14.03 0.53 5.65
N THR A 7 14.35 1.50 4.78
CA THR A 7 13.44 2.07 3.76
C THR A 7 12.67 1.06 2.91
N LYS A 8 13.18 -0.19 2.80
CA LYS A 8 12.58 -1.26 1.98
C LYS A 8 12.34 -2.57 2.73
N TYR A 9 12.90 -2.77 3.92
CA TYR A 9 12.93 -4.08 4.58
C TYR A 9 12.72 -3.96 6.09
N LEU A 10 11.92 -4.88 6.64
CA LEU A 10 11.81 -5.09 8.08
C LEU A 10 12.70 -6.25 8.48
N VAL A 11 13.51 -6.04 9.50
CA VAL A 11 14.45 -7.03 10.01
C VAL A 11 14.32 -7.17 11.52
N LYS A 12 14.92 -8.22 12.04
CA LYS A 12 14.96 -8.54 13.45
C LYS A 12 16.35 -9.00 13.82
N VAL A 13 16.93 -8.38 14.84
CA VAL A 13 18.19 -8.87 15.43
C VAL A 13 17.91 -10.18 16.16
N ILE A 14 18.64 -11.22 15.79
CA ILE A 14 18.53 -12.57 16.35
C ILE A 14 19.58 -12.77 17.44
N MET A 15 20.83 -12.38 17.15
CA MET A 15 21.95 -12.50 18.07
C MET A 15 22.99 -11.40 17.82
N GLU A 16 23.78 -11.10 18.84
CA GLU A 16 25.02 -10.32 18.75
C GLU A 16 26.18 -11.31 18.91
N ILE A 17 27.21 -11.16 18.08
CA ILE A 17 28.38 -12.03 18.07
C ILE A 17 29.30 -11.66 19.24
N GLU A 18 29.61 -12.63 20.10
CA GLU A 18 30.39 -12.38 21.32
C GLU A 18 31.91 -12.50 21.12
N GLU A 19 32.34 -13.26 20.10
CA GLU A 19 33.75 -13.56 19.79
C GLU A 19 33.97 -13.60 18.28
N ASP A 20 35.19 -13.26 17.86
CA ASP A 20 35.59 -13.34 16.45
C ASP A 20 35.61 -14.81 15.99
N GLY A 21 35.12 -15.08 14.78
CA GLY A 21 35.11 -16.43 14.25
C GLY A 21 34.27 -16.60 13.01
N LEU A 22 33.67 -17.79 12.89
CA LEU A 22 32.78 -18.15 11.80
C LEU A 22 31.37 -18.33 12.34
N TYR A 23 30.43 -17.63 11.72
CA TYR A 23 29.01 -17.83 11.92
C TYR A 23 28.46 -18.72 10.80
N SER A 24 28.04 -19.93 11.14
CA SER A 24 27.37 -20.86 10.23
C SER A 24 25.88 -20.54 10.20
N GLY A 25 25.45 -19.79 9.18
CA GLY A 25 24.06 -19.45 8.95
C GLY A 25 23.39 -20.36 7.92
N MET A 26 22.17 -20.00 7.53
CA MET A 26 21.37 -20.76 6.56
C MET A 26 22.01 -20.86 5.16
N TYR A 27 22.89 -19.91 4.80
CA TYR A 27 23.52 -19.80 3.48
C TYR A 27 25.02 -20.15 3.46
N GLY A 28 25.54 -20.68 4.57
CA GLY A 28 26.94 -21.07 4.72
C GLY A 28 27.64 -20.32 5.84
N ASP A 29 28.97 -20.44 5.83
CA ASP A 29 29.82 -19.91 6.87
C ASP A 29 30.31 -18.50 6.50
N THR A 30 30.02 -17.53 7.37
CA THR A 30 30.45 -16.13 7.22
C THR A 30 31.42 -15.79 8.33
N HIS A 31 32.55 -15.14 7.98
CA HIS A 31 33.45 -14.59 8.98
C HIS A 31 32.78 -13.43 9.70
N VAL A 32 32.83 -13.45 11.03
CA VAL A 32 32.20 -12.47 11.90
C VAL A 32 33.20 -11.97 12.93
N ASN A 33 33.02 -10.71 13.32
CA ASN A 33 33.77 -10.11 14.41
C ASN A 33 32.86 -9.93 15.63
N LYS A 34 33.50 -9.84 16.79
CA LYS A 34 32.85 -9.48 18.04
C LYS A 34 32.11 -8.16 17.92
N GLY A 35 30.83 -8.19 18.26
CA GLY A 35 29.91 -7.06 18.19
C GLY A 35 29.13 -6.97 16.88
N ASP A 36 29.38 -7.85 15.90
CA ASP A 36 28.52 -7.97 14.72
C ASP A 36 27.14 -8.49 15.11
N LEU A 37 26.13 -8.13 14.32
CA LEU A 37 24.73 -8.50 14.55
C LEU A 37 24.28 -9.47 13.47
N VAL A 38 23.66 -10.57 13.90
CA VAL A 38 22.91 -11.45 13.00
C VAL A 38 21.47 -10.96 12.95
N VAL A 39 21.00 -10.64 11.75
CA VAL A 39 19.65 -10.16 11.51
C VAL A 39 18.88 -11.12 10.61
N ARG A 40 17.58 -11.26 10.87
CA ARG A 40 16.63 -11.99 10.02
C ARG A 40 15.67 -11.02 9.35
N ASP A 41 15.44 -11.16 8.06
CA ASP A 41 14.36 -10.45 7.37
C ASP A 41 12.98 -11.14 7.57
N GLU A 42 11.93 -10.56 6.98
CA GLU A 42 10.56 -11.13 7.04
C GLU A 42 10.39 -12.42 6.24
N LEU A 43 11.26 -12.67 5.25
CA LEU A 43 11.23 -13.86 4.42
C LEU A 43 11.98 -15.03 5.08
N GLY A 44 12.75 -14.76 6.14
CA GLY A 44 13.49 -15.74 6.92
C GLY A 44 14.98 -15.81 6.58
N TYR A 45 15.50 -14.94 5.70
CA TYR A 45 16.92 -14.90 5.37
C TYR A 45 17.72 -14.28 6.51
N GLU A 46 18.83 -14.92 6.84
CA GLU A 46 19.76 -14.49 7.89
C GLU A 46 21.03 -13.94 7.25
N TYR A 47 21.49 -12.80 7.77
CA TYR A 47 22.75 -12.21 7.36
C TYR A 47 23.38 -11.42 8.52
N THR A 48 24.68 -11.19 8.41
CA THR A 48 25.48 -10.46 9.40
C THR A 48 25.70 -9.03 8.94
N ILE A 49 25.65 -8.10 9.89
CA ILE A 49 25.87 -6.67 9.67
C ILE A 49 26.59 -6.10 10.89
N THR A 50 27.48 -5.13 10.67
CA THR A 50 28.18 -4.49 11.79
C THR A 50 27.20 -3.65 12.61
N LYS A 51 27.47 -3.46 13.90
CA LYS A 51 26.64 -2.64 14.78
C LYS A 51 26.55 -1.18 14.32
N ALA A 52 27.62 -0.66 13.75
CA ALA A 52 27.68 0.70 13.21
C ALA A 52 26.75 0.85 11.98
N GLU A 53 26.91 -0.02 10.98
CA GLU A 53 26.06 -0.03 9.79
C GLU A 53 24.59 -0.28 10.15
N PHE A 54 24.34 -1.15 11.14
CA PHE A 54 23.00 -1.40 11.63
C PHE A 54 22.36 -0.15 12.24
N ALA A 55 23.09 0.59 13.08
CA ALA A 55 22.58 1.81 13.71
C ALA A 55 22.36 2.95 12.70
N GLU A 56 23.18 3.03 11.65
CA GLU A 56 23.02 4.04 10.58
C GLU A 56 21.87 3.71 9.65
N THR A 57 21.65 2.42 9.37
CA THR A 57 20.74 1.96 8.32
C THR A 57 19.35 1.61 8.87
N TYR A 58 19.25 1.16 10.12
CA TYR A 58 18.03 0.59 10.67
C TYR A 58 17.52 1.37 11.89
N LEU A 59 16.26 1.78 11.82
CA LEU A 59 15.57 2.43 12.93
C LEU A 59 14.75 1.41 13.71
N SER A 60 14.85 1.47 15.04
CA SER A 60 13.97 0.68 15.92
C SER A 60 12.53 1.07 15.66
N VAL A 61 11.74 0.10 15.21
CA VAL A 61 10.30 0.24 15.12
C VAL A 61 9.71 -0.49 16.31
N ALA A 62 9.04 0.26 17.18
CA ALA A 62 8.11 -0.36 18.11
C ALA A 62 7.18 -1.21 17.25
N LYS A 63 7.03 -2.49 17.60
CA LYS A 63 5.84 -3.23 17.17
C LYS A 63 4.67 -2.45 17.75
N GLU A 64 4.16 -1.44 17.05
CA GLU A 64 2.72 -1.32 16.98
C GLU A 64 2.31 -2.73 16.59
N LYS A 65 1.63 -3.39 17.54
CA LYS A 65 0.85 -4.60 17.27
C LYS A 65 0.37 -4.43 15.85
N ARG A 66 0.70 -5.37 14.94
CA ARG A 66 0.12 -5.45 13.59
C ARG A 66 -1.27 -4.82 13.74
N PRO A 67 -1.64 -3.73 13.05
CA PRO A 67 -3.04 -3.36 13.05
C PRO A 67 -3.71 -4.67 12.64
N GLU A 68 -4.41 -5.32 13.58
CA GLU A 68 -5.13 -6.56 13.34
C GLU A 68 -5.83 -6.24 12.05
N LYS A 69 -5.47 -6.91 10.94
CA LYS A 69 -5.92 -6.59 9.58
C LYS A 69 -7.29 -5.98 9.76
N LYS A 70 -7.43 -4.63 9.71
CA LYS A 70 -8.69 -4.01 10.13
C LYS A 70 -9.69 -4.78 9.31
N ALA A 71 -10.52 -5.58 9.97
CA ALA A 71 -11.35 -6.55 9.28
C ALA A 71 -11.98 -5.69 8.20
N LYS A 72 -11.66 -5.95 6.92
CA LYS A 72 -12.20 -5.14 5.84
C LYS A 72 -13.67 -5.13 6.17
N ASN A 73 -14.23 -3.97 6.53
CA ASN A 73 -15.64 -3.87 6.84
C ASN A 73 -16.26 -4.42 5.56
N LYS A 74 -16.72 -5.68 5.62
CA LYS A 74 -17.43 -6.28 4.52
C LYS A 74 -18.69 -5.44 4.55
N LEU A 75 -18.78 -4.49 3.63
CA LEU A 75 -20.00 -3.75 3.39
C LEU A 75 -21.11 -4.80 3.43
N THR A 76 -22.02 -4.63 4.37
CA THR A 76 -23.17 -5.50 4.50
C THR A 76 -23.91 -5.48 3.17
N GLN A 77 -24.61 -6.56 2.85
CA GLN A 77 -25.33 -6.65 1.58
C GLN A 77 -26.28 -5.45 1.38
N HIS A 78 -26.81 -4.92 2.48
CA HIS A 78 -27.61 -3.70 2.51
C HIS A 78 -26.84 -2.43 2.13
N GLU A 79 -25.60 -2.24 2.60
CA GLU A 79 -24.76 -1.10 2.22
C GLU A 79 -24.32 -1.19 0.75
N ILE A 80 -24.09 -2.40 0.24
CA ILE A 80 -23.81 -2.63 -1.18
C ILE A 80 -25.05 -2.28 -2.02
N GLU A 81 -26.24 -2.69 -1.59
CA GLU A 81 -27.50 -2.36 -2.25
C GLU A 81 -27.74 -0.83 -2.28
N GLN A 82 -27.52 -0.13 -1.16
CA GLN A 82 -27.63 1.34 -1.12
C GLN A 82 -26.65 2.04 -2.07
N MET A 83 -25.41 1.55 -2.16
CA MET A 83 -24.44 2.08 -3.13
C MET A 83 -24.90 1.85 -4.57
N MET A 84 -25.41 0.64 -4.89
CA MET A 84 -25.90 0.32 -6.23
C MET A 84 -27.13 1.15 -6.63
N THR A 85 -28.04 1.43 -5.69
CA THR A 85 -29.18 2.33 -5.93
C THR A 85 -28.69 3.76 -6.22
N GLY A 86 -27.73 4.27 -5.44
CA GLY A 86 -27.15 5.59 -5.69
C GLY A 86 -26.47 5.71 -7.06
N TYR A 87 -25.80 4.65 -7.54
CA TYR A 87 -25.24 4.63 -8.90
C TYR A 87 -26.32 4.58 -9.98
N ALA A 88 -27.44 3.88 -9.74
CA ALA A 88 -28.56 3.84 -10.69
C ALA A 88 -29.24 5.21 -10.80
N GLU A 89 -29.48 5.90 -9.69
CA GLU A 89 -30.06 7.25 -9.66
C GLU A 89 -29.17 8.27 -10.39
N MET A 90 -27.85 8.21 -10.18
CA MET A 90 -26.89 9.04 -10.91
C MET A 90 -26.91 8.74 -12.42
N GLY A 91 -27.08 7.47 -12.81
CA GLY A 91 -27.24 7.08 -14.21
C GLY A 91 -28.48 7.66 -14.87
N GLU A 92 -29.61 7.73 -14.15
CA GLU A 92 -30.84 8.36 -14.65
C GLU A 92 -30.71 9.88 -14.77
N ILE A 93 -30.07 10.55 -13.81
CA ILE A 93 -29.81 12.00 -13.86
C ILE A 93 -28.96 12.35 -15.09
N ILE A 94 -27.86 11.62 -15.32
CA ILE A 94 -27.00 11.86 -16.49
C ILE A 94 -27.75 11.60 -17.80
N LYS A 95 -28.65 10.62 -17.83
CA LYS A 95 -29.46 10.34 -19.02
C LYS A 95 -30.44 11.48 -19.30
N LEU A 96 -31.13 11.98 -18.27
CA LEU A 96 -32.04 13.12 -18.38
C LEU A 96 -31.31 14.40 -18.79
N GLU A 97 -30.14 14.68 -18.23
CA GLU A 97 -29.30 15.82 -18.63
C GLU A 97 -28.86 15.72 -20.10
N ASN A 98 -28.48 14.52 -20.56
CA ASN A 98 -28.09 14.31 -21.95
C ASN A 98 -29.28 14.41 -22.91
N GLU A 99 -30.47 13.95 -22.51
CA GLU A 99 -31.68 14.10 -23.31
C GLU A 99 -32.13 15.57 -23.39
N ALA A 100 -32.07 16.31 -22.28
CA ALA A 100 -32.33 17.75 -22.26
C ALA A 100 -31.36 18.52 -23.16
N ARG A 101 -30.04 18.25 -23.05
CA ARG A 101 -29.02 18.89 -23.88
C ARG A 101 -29.17 18.55 -25.37
N LYS A 102 -29.66 17.34 -25.72
CA LYS A 102 -29.97 16.99 -27.12
C LYS A 102 -31.15 17.79 -27.68
N VAL A 103 -32.17 18.10 -26.87
CA VAL A 103 -33.29 18.94 -27.30
C VAL A 103 -32.85 20.39 -27.48
N GLU A 104 -32.02 20.93 -26.58
CA GLU A 104 -31.44 22.28 -26.73
C GLU A 104 -30.61 22.41 -28.02
N LEU A 105 -29.74 21.43 -28.30
CA LEU A 105 -28.94 21.40 -29.53
C LEU A 105 -29.80 21.31 -30.80
N HIS A 106 -30.97 20.66 -30.73
CA HIS A 106 -31.88 20.58 -31.88
C HIS A 106 -32.57 21.93 -32.13
N ASN A 107 -32.99 22.62 -31.07
CA ASN A 107 -33.61 23.95 -31.16
C ASN A 107 -32.61 25.04 -31.64
N GLU A 108 -31.35 25.00 -31.18
CA GLU A 108 -30.30 25.93 -31.66
C GLU A 108 -29.97 25.70 -33.15
N SER A 109 -30.01 24.45 -33.61
CA SER A 109 -29.79 24.10 -35.01
C SER A 109 -30.90 24.65 -35.92
N ASP A 110 -32.16 24.63 -35.46
CA ASP A 110 -33.30 25.15 -36.22
C ASP A 110 -33.31 26.68 -36.30
N GLU A 111 -32.92 27.39 -35.22
CA GLU A 111 -32.75 28.85 -35.24
C GLU A 111 -31.60 29.30 -36.16
N LEU A 112 -30.48 28.57 -36.19
CA LEU A 112 -29.34 28.86 -37.07
C LEU A 112 -29.67 28.61 -38.54
N LEU A 113 -30.48 27.60 -38.86
CA LEU A 113 -30.96 27.33 -40.22
C LEU A 113 -31.98 28.38 -40.68
N SER A 114 -32.85 28.86 -39.78
CA SER A 114 -33.82 29.92 -40.07
C SER A 114 -33.13 31.27 -40.37
N ASN A 115 -32.05 31.60 -39.66
CA ASN A 115 -31.32 32.86 -39.88
C ASN A 115 -30.39 32.86 -41.10
N LYS A 116 -30.14 31.71 -41.72
CA LYS A 116 -29.33 31.57 -42.95
C LYS A 116 -30.17 31.57 -44.23
N ALA A 117 -31.50 31.59 -44.11
CA ALA A 117 -32.46 31.57 -45.20
C ALA A 117 -33.11 32.94 -45.50
N LEU A 118 -32.66 34.01 -44.86
CA LEU A 118 -32.99 35.42 -45.13
C LEU A 118 -31.80 36.11 -45.81
#